data_AF-A0A0R1MIN1-F1
#
_entry.id   AF-A0A0R1MIN1-F1
#
_cell.length_a   1.000
_cell.length_b   1.000
_cell.length_c   1.000
_cell.angle_alpha   90.00
_cell.angle_beta   90.00
_cell.angle_gamma   90.00
#
_symmetry.space_group_name_H-M   'P 1'
#
loop_
_entity.id
_entity.type
_entity.pdbx_description
1 polymer ?
#
loop_
_entity_poly.entity_id
_entity_poly.type
_entity_poly.pdbx_seq_one_letter_code
_entity_poly.pdbx_strand_id
1 'polypeptide(L)'
;MTLVEPGAFRTDWAGSSAIKEAVKIDDYQNTVGANIAASAKTIDTKPGNPVLAAKAIIKAATADQPPLHLILGKDAFVKAHAQIEYELADLNNWKDVSRHTDFGNEDFWK
;
A
#
# COMPACT_ATOMS: atom_id res chain seq x y z
N MET A 1 5.90 14.73 -10.84
CA MET A 1 6.27 14.03 -9.59
C MET A 1 5.64 12.65 -9.62
N THR A 2 6.35 11.60 -9.20
CA THR A 2 5.85 10.22 -9.16
C THR A 2 6.30 9.57 -7.85
N LEU A 3 5.35 8.99 -7.11
CA LEU A 3 5.57 8.19 -5.91
C LEU A 3 5.74 6.73 -6.33
N VAL A 4 6.85 6.11 -5.92
CA VAL A 4 7.10 4.70 -6.18
C VAL A 4 6.65 3.89 -4.98
N GLU A 5 5.73 2.96 -5.19
CA GLU A 5 5.10 2.16 -4.14
C GLU A 5 5.38 0.67 -4.37
N PRO A 6 6.54 0.18 -3.93
CA PRO A 6 6.95 -1.19 -4.17
C PRO A 6 6.34 -2.16 -3.16
N GLY A 7 6.06 -3.38 -3.64
CA GLY A 7 5.83 -4.55 -2.79
C GLY A 7 7.14 -5.18 -2.31
N ALA A 8 7.10 -6.49 -2.10
CA ALA A 8 8.27 -7.26 -1.68
C ALA A 8 9.28 -7.50 -2.83
N PHE A 9 10.47 -6.90 -2.74
CA PHE A 9 11.57 -7.08 -3.71
C PHE A 9 12.80 -7.78 -3.10
N ARG A 10 13.54 -8.53 -3.93
CA ARG A 10 14.81 -9.20 -3.58
C ARG A 10 15.95 -8.19 -3.42
N THR A 11 15.87 -7.39 -2.36
CA THR A 11 16.88 -6.41 -1.95
C THR A 11 17.26 -6.69 -0.51
N ASP A 12 18.45 -6.26 -0.10
CA ASP A 12 18.89 -6.33 1.31
C ASP A 12 18.27 -5.22 2.18
N TRP A 13 17.11 -4.71 1.78
CA TRP A 13 16.42 -3.64 2.50
C TRP A 13 15.93 -4.10 3.88
N ALA A 14 15.26 -5.25 3.96
CA ALA A 14 14.73 -5.81 5.21
C ALA A 14 15.79 -6.57 6.05
N GLY A 15 16.98 -6.74 5.48
CA GLY A 15 18.14 -7.36 6.13
C GLY A 15 19.02 -6.30 6.78
N SER A 16 20.19 -6.05 6.20
CA SER A 16 21.20 -5.15 6.79
C SER A 16 20.82 -3.67 6.77
N SER A 17 19.94 -3.25 5.85
CA SER A 17 19.54 -1.85 5.71
C SER A 17 18.40 -1.43 6.65
N ALA A 18 17.72 -2.39 7.26
CA ALA A 18 16.62 -2.12 8.18
C ALA A 18 17.18 -1.87 9.58
N ILE A 19 17.09 -0.62 10.05
CA ILE A 19 17.31 -0.30 11.46
C ILE A 19 16.13 -0.87 12.25
N LYS A 20 16.40 -1.89 13.08
CA LYS A 20 15.38 -2.62 13.87
C LYS A 20 15.41 -2.22 15.34
N GLU A 21 15.62 -0.94 15.63
CA GLU A 21 15.47 -0.43 16.99
C GLU A 21 13.98 -0.19 17.27
N ALA A 22 13.35 -1.19 17.89
CA ALA A 22 11.99 -1.09 18.37
C ALA A 22 11.94 -1.43 19.86
N VAL A 23 11.31 -0.56 20.64
CA VAL A 23 10.82 -0.89 21.98
C VAL A 23 9.94 -2.13 21.84
N LYS A 24 10.28 -3.19 22.55
CA LYS A 24 9.47 -4.41 22.58
C LYS A 24 8.43 -4.27 23.68
N ILE A 25 7.17 -4.44 23.30
CA ILE A 25 6.04 -4.50 24.23
C ILE A 25 5.48 -5.91 24.11
N ASP A 26 5.47 -6.64 25.23
CA ASP A 26 5.13 -8.07 25.23
C ASP A 26 3.71 -8.34 24.72
N ASP A 27 2.77 -7.45 24.99
CA ASP A 27 1.37 -7.56 24.52
C ASP A 27 1.23 -7.54 22.98
N TYR A 28 2.22 -6.99 22.26
CA TYR A 28 2.19 -6.86 20.80
C TYR A 28 3.04 -7.92 20.07
N GLN A 29 3.60 -8.92 20.78
CA GLN A 29 4.45 -9.93 20.14
C GLN A 29 3.70 -10.73 19.07
N ASN A 30 2.43 -11.04 19.30
CA ASN A 30 1.61 -11.82 18.36
C ASN A 30 1.16 -11.04 17.12
N THR A 31 1.36 -9.72 17.08
CA THR A 31 0.97 -8.85 15.95
C THR A 31 2.19 -8.19 15.33
N VAL A 32 2.71 -7.12 15.95
CA VAL A 32 3.86 -6.36 15.47
C VAL A 32 5.12 -7.22 15.50
N GLY A 33 5.33 -7.99 16.58
CA GLY A 33 6.48 -8.90 16.69
C GLY A 33 6.50 -9.94 15.57
N ALA A 34 5.35 -10.57 15.31
CA ALA A 34 5.19 -11.52 14.21
C ALA A 34 5.47 -10.89 12.83
N ASN A 35 5.02 -9.66 12.59
CA ASN A 35 5.29 -8.94 11.35
C ASN A 35 6.77 -8.60 11.16
N ILE A 36 7.46 -8.15 12.21
CA ILE A 36 8.91 -7.89 12.18
C ILE A 36 9.68 -9.19 11.91
N ALA A 37 9.29 -10.30 12.55
CA ALA A 37 9.91 -11.60 12.30
C ALA A 37 9.68 -12.08 10.85
N ALA A 38 8.47 -11.88 10.30
CA ALA A 38 8.14 -12.24 8.94
C ALA A 38 8.86 -11.37 7.89
N SER A 39 9.08 -10.09 8.19
CA SER A 39 9.79 -9.17 7.28
C SER A 39 11.26 -9.53 7.13
N ALA A 40 11.88 -10.01 8.23
CA ALA A 40 13.27 -10.47 8.28
C ALA A 40 13.55 -11.80 7.55
N LYS A 41 12.53 -12.50 7.03
CA LYS A 41 12.70 -13.73 6.23
C LYS A 41 13.52 -13.48 4.95
N THR A 42 14.25 -14.52 4.51
CA THR A 42 15.26 -14.51 3.45
C THR A 42 14.86 -13.71 2.20
N ILE A 43 15.79 -12.86 1.74
CA ILE A 43 15.69 -12.01 0.55
C ILE A 43 15.18 -12.78 -0.66
N ASP A 44 15.64 -14.02 -0.85
CA ASP A 44 15.32 -14.86 -2.01
C ASP A 44 13.85 -15.28 -2.10
N THR A 45 13.11 -15.22 -1.00
CA THR A 45 11.67 -15.56 -0.98
C THR A 45 10.79 -14.43 -1.49
N LYS A 46 11.33 -13.22 -1.68
CA LYS A 46 10.57 -12.08 -2.17
C LYS A 46 10.35 -12.21 -3.69
N PRO A 47 9.13 -11.98 -4.21
CA PRO A 47 8.84 -12.20 -5.62
C PRO A 47 9.42 -11.11 -6.54
N GLY A 48 9.55 -9.87 -6.07
CA GLY A 48 9.93 -8.72 -6.89
C GLY A 48 11.39 -8.74 -7.36
N ASN A 49 11.60 -8.39 -8.65
CA ASN A 49 12.92 -8.26 -9.27
C ASN A 49 13.35 -6.78 -9.31
N PRO A 50 14.41 -6.36 -8.59
CA PRO A 50 14.85 -4.96 -8.55
C PRO A 50 15.25 -4.39 -9.91
N VAL A 51 15.80 -5.22 -10.81
CA VAL A 51 16.17 -4.79 -12.17
C VAL A 51 14.93 -4.41 -12.98
N LEU A 52 13.82 -5.14 -12.80
CA LEU A 52 12.56 -4.81 -13.46
C LEU A 52 11.89 -3.58 -12.83
N ALA A 53 12.01 -3.39 -11.51
CA ALA A 53 11.56 -2.16 -10.85
C ALA A 53 12.28 -0.93 -11.41
N ALA A 54 13.60 -0.97 -11.55
CA ALA A 54 14.37 0.13 -12.15
C ALA A 54 13.90 0.46 -13.58
N LYS A 55 13.67 -0.56 -14.41
CA LYS A 55 13.11 -0.37 -15.76
C LYS A 55 11.72 0.29 -15.73
N ALA A 56 10.87 -0.11 -14.80
CA ALA A 56 9.54 0.48 -14.65
C ALA A 56 9.60 1.95 -14.18
N ILE A 57 10.52 2.28 -13.27
CA ILE A 57 10.77 3.66 -12.82
C ILE A 57 11.23 4.52 -13.99
N ILE A 58 12.20 4.05 -14.79
CA ILE A 58 12.66 4.77 -15.98
C ILE A 58 11.50 4.99 -16.94
N LYS A 59 10.71 3.95 -17.22
CA LYS A 59 9.52 4.05 -18.10
C LYS A 59 8.54 5.12 -17.61
N ALA A 60 8.28 5.20 -16.31
CA ALA A 60 7.41 6.22 -15.74
C ALA A 60 8.03 7.62 -15.85
N ALA A 61 9.33 7.75 -15.56
CA ALA A 61 10.04 9.03 -15.61
C ALA A 61 10.14 9.62 -17.02
N THR A 62 10.12 8.78 -18.06
CA THR A 62 10.19 9.21 -19.46
C THR A 62 8.82 9.22 -20.16
N ALA A 63 7.72 9.03 -19.44
CA ALA A 63 6.38 9.07 -20.03
C ALA A 63 5.92 10.52 -20.23
N ASP A 64 5.19 10.80 -21.31
CA ASP A 64 4.58 12.12 -21.54
C ASP A 64 3.61 12.51 -20.41
N GLN A 65 2.93 11.51 -19.84
CA GLN A 65 2.03 11.64 -18.69
C GLN A 65 2.43 10.63 -17.60
N PRO A 66 3.40 10.98 -16.73
CA PRO A 66 3.84 10.09 -15.67
C PRO A 66 2.74 9.91 -14.62
N PRO A 67 2.58 8.70 -14.04
CA PRO A 67 1.60 8.48 -12.99
C PRO A 67 2.01 9.21 -11.70
N LEU A 68 1.01 9.61 -10.90
CA LEU A 68 1.27 10.07 -9.54
C LEU A 68 1.75 8.90 -8.66
N HIS A 69 1.10 7.74 -8.74
CA HIS A 69 1.45 6.52 -7.98
C HIS A 69 1.88 5.41 -8.94
N LEU A 70 3.12 4.92 -8.79
CA LEU A 70 3.67 3.79 -9.53
C LEU A 70 3.74 2.57 -8.61
N ILE A 71 2.69 1.74 -8.66
CA ILE A 71 2.61 0.50 -7.89
C ILE A 71 3.51 -0.56 -8.56
N LEU A 72 4.45 -1.14 -7.81
CA LEU A 72 5.40 -2.12 -8.34
C LEU A 72 5.28 -3.46 -7.60
N GLY A 73 4.97 -4.52 -8.34
CA GLY A 73 4.83 -5.88 -7.82
C GLY A 73 3.36 -6.32 -7.72
N LYS A 74 3.12 -7.62 -7.94
CA LYS A 74 1.77 -8.21 -7.97
C LYS A 74 1.10 -8.10 -6.60
N ASP A 75 1.85 -8.32 -5.53
CA ASP A 75 1.38 -8.21 -4.15
C ASP A 75 0.96 -6.78 -3.80
N ALA A 76 1.76 -5.78 -4.18
CA ALA A 76 1.41 -4.38 -3.99
C ALA A 76 0.17 -3.99 -4.80
N PHE A 77 0.09 -4.41 -6.07
CA PHE A 77 -1.07 -4.14 -6.91
C PHE A 77 -2.36 -4.71 -6.33
N VAL A 78 -2.36 -5.98 -5.93
CA VAL A 78 -3.54 -6.64 -5.34
C VAL A 78 -4.01 -5.90 -4.07
N LYS A 79 -3.08 -5.50 -3.20
CA LYS A 79 -3.42 -4.77 -1.97
C LYS A 79 -3.98 -3.37 -2.25
N ALA A 80 -3.31 -2.60 -3.10
CA ALA A 80 -3.73 -1.25 -3.45
C ALA A 80 -5.10 -1.27 -4.13
N HIS A 81 -5.30 -2.20 -5.07
CA HIS A 81 -6.58 -2.37 -5.76
C HIS A 81 -7.72 -2.70 -4.79
N ALA A 82 -7.52 -3.71 -3.93
CA ALA A 82 -8.52 -4.12 -2.95
C ALA A 82 -8.88 -3.00 -1.97
N GLN A 83 -7.89 -2.20 -1.55
CA GLN A 83 -8.12 -1.05 -0.67
C GLN A 83 -8.97 0.02 -1.36
N ILE A 84 -8.64 0.37 -2.62
CA ILE A 84 -9.40 1.35 -3.39
C ILE A 84 -10.84 0.87 -3.63
N GLU A 85 -11.02 -0.41 -3.95
CA GLU A 85 -12.35 -0.99 -4.12
C GLU A 85 -13.16 -0.95 -2.82
N TYR A 86 -12.52 -1.25 -1.69
CA TYR A 86 -13.15 -1.18 -0.38
C TYR A 86 -13.59 0.24 -0.03
N GLU A 87 -12.71 1.23 -0.18
CA GLU A 87 -13.01 2.64 0.08
C GLU A 87 -14.11 3.18 -0.84
N LEU A 88 -14.06 2.81 -2.12
CA LEU A 88 -15.09 3.21 -3.08
C LEU A 88 -16.44 2.56 -2.75
N ALA A 89 -16.45 1.31 -2.32
CA ALA A 89 -17.68 0.65 -1.89
C ALA A 89 -18.27 1.33 -0.66
N ASP A 90 -17.44 1.65 0.35
CA ASP A 90 -17.90 2.34 1.56
C ASP A 90 -18.46 3.74 1.26
N LEU A 91 -17.77 4.50 0.41
CA LEU A 91 -18.25 5.81 -0.06
C LEU A 91 -19.59 5.69 -0.81
N ASN A 92 -19.74 4.68 -1.66
CA ASN A 92 -20.98 4.47 -2.39
C ASN A 92 -22.13 4.04 -1.48
N ASN A 93 -21.86 3.26 -0.43
CA ASN A 93 -22.87 2.85 0.55
C ASN A 93 -23.46 4.05 1.31
N TRP A 94 -22.66 5.10 1.55
CA TRP A 94 -23.07 6.32 2.25
C TRP A 94 -23.34 7.51 1.32
N LYS A 95 -23.45 7.26 0.01
CA LYS A 95 -23.57 8.30 -1.01
C LYS A 95 -24.81 9.17 -0.81
N ASP A 96 -25.97 8.56 -0.55
CA ASP A 96 -27.21 9.31 -0.43
C ASP A 96 -27.24 10.16 0.83
N VAL A 97 -26.73 9.62 1.95
CA VAL A 97 -26.53 10.36 3.21
C VAL A 97 -25.61 11.56 3.00
N SER A 98 -24.46 11.34 2.37
CA SER A 98 -23.47 12.40 2.12
C SER A 98 -24.00 13.50 1.19
N ARG A 99 -24.88 13.15 0.24
CA ARG A 99 -25.47 14.12 -0.70
C ARG A 99 -26.68 14.86 -0.12
N HIS A 100 -27.35 14.27 0.86
CA HIS A 100 -28.50 14.91 1.50
C HIS A 100 -28.13 16.10 2.38
N THR A 101 -26.84 16.33 2.64
CA THR A 101 -26.35 17.50 3.39
C THR A 101 -26.32 18.79 2.59
N ASP A 102 -26.53 18.75 1.26
CA ASP A 102 -26.57 19.97 0.43
C ASP A 102 -27.91 20.70 0.60
N PHE A 103 -28.94 20.29 -0.12
CA PHE A 103 -30.29 20.87 -0.08
C PHE A 103 -31.37 19.83 0.29
N GLY A 104 -30.99 18.80 1.05
CA GLY A 104 -31.90 17.75 1.48
C GLY A 104 -32.97 18.24 2.47
N ASN A 105 -33.94 17.37 2.78
CA ASN A 105 -35.02 17.69 3.72
C ASN A 105 -34.84 16.94 5.06
N GLU A 106 -35.50 17.44 6.11
CA GLU A 106 -35.51 16.83 7.46
C GLU A 106 -36.19 15.45 7.51
N ASP A 107 -36.99 15.10 6.50
CA ASP A 107 -37.68 13.80 6.46
C ASP A 107 -36.73 12.65 6.10
N PHE A 108 -35.60 12.93 5.44
CA PHE A 108 -34.57 11.94 5.15
C PHE A 108 -33.87 11.40 6.42
N TRP A 109 -33.85 12.19 7.50
CA TRP A 109 -33.11 11.87 8.73
C TRP A 109 -33.95 11.17 9.81
N LYS A 110 -35.25 10.96 9.57
CA LYS A 110 -36.18 10.29 10.49
C LYS A 110 -36.23 8.79 10.25
#